data_AF-A0A813E763-F1
#
_entry.id   AF-A0A813E763-F1
#
_cell.length_a   1.000
_cell.length_b   1.000
_cell.length_c   1.000
_cell.angle_alpha   90.00
_cell.angle_beta   90.00
_cell.angle_gamma   90.00
#
_symmetry.space_group_name_H-M   'P 1'
#
loop_
_entity.id
_entity.type
_entity.pdbx_description
1 polymer ?
#
loop_
_entity_poly.entity_id
_entity_poly.type
_entity_poly.pdbx_seq_one_letter_code
_entity_poly.pdbx_strand_id
1 'polypeptide(L)'
;SLMSLGLLPRDYEESVGGLPHAHCDRFAFKYGLLRAVFAGGLYPNIVHVVSDQMDLKLVELSGEQVHVHPQSACAGCIPYDWSLLVYHRKSRTNK
;
A
#
# COMPACT_ATOMS: atom_id res chain seq x y z
N SER A 1 10.30 -7.50 -14.21
CA SER A 1 9.40 -7.23 -13.08
C SER A 1 8.53 -8.46 -12.91
N LEU A 2 8.79 -9.28 -11.89
CA LEU A 2 7.99 -10.46 -11.57
C LEU A 2 7.08 -10.06 -10.41
N MET A 3 5.79 -9.85 -10.70
CA MET A 3 4.78 -9.82 -9.64
C MET A 3 4.60 -11.25 -9.16
N SER A 4 5.30 -11.65 -8.09
CA SER A 4 4.90 -12.85 -7.35
C SER A 4 3.69 -12.49 -6.48
N LEU A 5 2.50 -12.45 -7.11
CA LEU A 5 1.28 -12.80 -6.40
C LEU A 5 1.52 -14.22 -5.88
N GLY A 6 1.40 -14.40 -4.57
CA GLY A 6 1.67 -15.67 -3.90
C GLY A 6 0.89 -16.80 -4.56
N LEU A 7 1.58 -17.57 -5.40
CA LEU A 7 1.06 -18.83 -5.92
C LEU A 7 1.11 -19.80 -4.75
N LEU A 8 -0.06 -20.11 -4.21
CA LEU A 8 -0.21 -21.23 -3.29
C LEU A 8 0.38 -22.49 -3.96
N PRO A 9 0.97 -23.41 -3.18
CA PRO A 9 1.48 -24.67 -3.71
C PRO A 9 0.41 -25.37 -4.55
N ARG A 10 0.79 -26.04 -5.65
CA ARG A 10 -0.14 -26.78 -6.54
C ARG A 10 -1.06 -27.73 -5.75
N ASP A 11 -0.56 -28.25 -4.65
CA ASP A 11 -1.18 -29.28 -3.83
C ASP A 11 -2.19 -28.69 -2.81
N TYR A 12 -2.34 -27.35 -2.78
CA TYR A 12 -3.34 -26.68 -1.94
C TYR A 12 -4.77 -27.01 -2.39
N GLU A 13 -5.00 -27.23 -3.68
CA GLU A 13 -6.32 -27.55 -4.21
C GLU A 13 -6.75 -28.99 -3.94
N GLU A 14 -5.80 -29.93 -3.89
CA GLU A 14 -6.10 -31.35 -3.66
C GLU A 14 -6.39 -31.69 -2.19
N SER A 15 -5.87 -30.89 -1.25
CA SER A 15 -5.94 -31.21 0.19
C SER A 15 -7.20 -30.71 0.92
N VAL A 16 -7.94 -29.75 0.35
CA VAL A 16 -8.98 -29.00 1.11
C VAL A 16 -10.42 -29.32 0.68
N GLY A 17 -10.65 -30.08 -0.41
CA GLY A 17 -12.00 -30.50 -0.78
C GLY A 17 -12.95 -29.33 -1.10
N GLY A 18 -12.70 -28.63 -2.21
CA GLY A 18 -13.47 -27.48 -2.69
C GLY A 18 -12.55 -26.50 -3.44
N LEU A 19 -13.10 -25.48 -4.11
CA LEU A 19 -12.30 -24.41 -4.74
C LEU A 19 -11.71 -23.51 -3.64
N PRO A 20 -10.46 -23.71 -3.19
CA PRO A 20 -9.96 -23.12 -1.94
C PRO A 20 -9.77 -21.60 -2.08
N HIS A 21 -9.51 -21.14 -3.30
CA HIS A 21 -9.40 -19.72 -3.65
C HIS A 21 -10.65 -18.93 -3.25
N ALA A 22 -11.85 -19.52 -3.35
CA ALA A 22 -13.08 -18.83 -2.91
C ALA A 22 -13.09 -18.54 -1.40
N HIS A 23 -12.45 -19.39 -0.60
CA HIS A 23 -12.31 -19.17 0.84
C HIS A 23 -11.22 -18.16 1.19
N CYS A 24 -10.07 -18.19 0.49
CA CYS A 24 -8.97 -17.24 0.68
C CYS A 24 -9.32 -15.83 0.18
N ASP A 25 -10.03 -15.73 -0.93
CA ASP A 25 -10.40 -14.47 -1.58
C ASP A 25 -11.72 -13.90 -1.05
N ARG A 26 -12.30 -14.52 -0.01
CA ARG A 26 -13.58 -14.13 0.60
C ARG A 26 -13.67 -12.64 0.96
N PHE A 27 -12.54 -11.97 1.18
CA PHE A 27 -12.48 -10.55 1.51
C PHE A 27 -11.75 -9.69 0.49
N ALA A 28 -11.44 -10.20 -0.71
CA ALA A 28 -10.72 -9.48 -1.75
C ALA A 28 -11.47 -8.22 -2.25
N PHE A 29 -12.79 -8.18 -2.14
CA PHE A 29 -13.60 -7.00 -2.46
C PHE A 29 -13.66 -5.95 -1.34
N LYS A 30 -13.16 -6.26 -0.14
CA LYS A 30 -13.15 -5.33 1.00
C LYS A 30 -11.87 -4.49 0.98
N TYR A 31 -11.88 -3.40 0.22
CA TYR A 31 -10.73 -2.51 0.07
C TYR A 31 -10.13 -2.02 1.40
N GLY A 32 -10.96 -1.77 2.42
CA GLY A 32 -10.46 -1.38 3.75
C GLY A 32 -9.59 -2.46 4.41
N LEU A 33 -9.97 -3.73 4.28
CA LEU A 33 -9.17 -4.85 4.81
C LEU A 33 -7.87 -5.01 4.03
N LEU A 34 -7.92 -4.94 2.69
CA LEU A 34 -6.72 -5.02 1.87
C LEU A 34 -5.74 -3.90 2.21
N ARG A 35 -6.21 -2.65 2.36
CA ARG A 35 -5.39 -1.51 2.79
C ARG A 35 -4.75 -1.75 4.16
N ALA A 36 -5.49 -2.32 5.12
CA ALA A 36 -4.96 -2.66 6.43
C ALA A 36 -3.87 -3.74 6.36
N VAL A 37 -4.05 -4.77 5.53
CA VAL A 37 -3.05 -5.82 5.31
C VAL A 37 -1.78 -5.22 4.69
N PHE A 38 -1.91 -4.38 3.66
CA PHE A 38 -0.75 -3.68 3.08
C PHE A 38 -0.06 -2.76 4.08
N ALA A 39 -0.82 -2.03 4.89
CA ALA A 39 -0.26 -1.18 5.94
C ALA A 39 0.51 -2.00 6.98
N GLY A 40 -0.01 -3.17 7.38
CA GLY A 40 0.68 -4.09 8.28
C GLY A 40 1.98 -4.65 7.70
N GLY A 41 1.99 -4.98 6.39
CA GLY A 41 3.18 -5.48 5.71
C GLY A 41 4.25 -4.42 5.41
N LEU A 42 3.86 -3.15 5.32
CA LEU A 42 4.77 -2.03 5.00
C LEU A 42 5.16 -1.20 6.22
N TYR A 43 4.55 -1.41 7.39
CA TYR A 43 4.97 -0.76 8.62
C TYR A 43 6.46 -1.03 8.91
N PRO A 44 7.27 -0.04 9.34
CA PRO A 44 6.91 1.31 9.79
C PRO A 44 6.94 2.40 8.70
N ASN A 45 6.97 2.04 7.41
CA ASN A 45 7.10 2.98 6.29
C ASN A 45 5.77 3.72 6.02
N ILE A 46 5.47 4.69 6.89
CA ILE A 46 4.24 5.48 6.89
C ILE A 46 4.58 6.97 6.72
N VAL A 47 3.72 7.65 5.96
CA VAL A 47 3.77 9.09 5.73
C VAL A 47 2.41 9.69 6.08
N HIS A 48 2.44 10.73 6.89
CA HIS A 48 1.27 11.54 7.22
C HIS A 48 1.00 12.56 6.14
N VAL A 49 -0.25 12.65 5.72
CA VAL A 49 -0.73 13.71 4.84
C VAL A 49 -1.18 14.87 5.72
N VAL A 50 -0.45 15.97 5.64
CA VAL A 50 -0.72 17.21 6.38
C VAL A 50 -1.20 18.24 5.37
N SER A 51 -2.39 18.79 5.60
CA SER A 51 -2.92 19.89 4.80
C SER A 51 -2.66 21.21 5.51
N ASP A 52 -2.00 22.14 4.83
CA ASP A 52 -1.85 23.52 5.27
C ASP A 52 -2.25 24.43 4.11
N GLN A 53 -3.40 25.11 4.24
CA GLN A 53 -3.82 26.19 3.33
C GLN A 53 -3.71 25.85 1.82
N MET A 54 -4.30 24.72 1.40
CA MET A 54 -4.29 24.18 0.03
C MET A 54 -2.98 23.52 -0.44
N ASP A 55 -1.93 23.47 0.39
CA ASP A 55 -0.72 22.71 0.10
C ASP A 55 -0.73 21.37 0.86
N LEU A 56 -0.58 20.26 0.13
CA LEU A 56 -0.53 18.91 0.71
C LEU A 56 0.93 18.53 0.95
N LYS A 57 1.31 18.45 2.23
CA LYS A 57 2.64 18.05 2.67
C LYS A 57 2.61 16.61 3.15
N LEU A 58 3.65 15.88 2.78
CA LEU A 58 3.84 14.49 3.17
C LEU A 58 5.00 14.42 4.16
N VAL A 59 4.73 13.95 5.37
CA VAL A 59 5.69 13.97 6.48
C VAL A 59 5.83 12.58 7.07
N GLU A 60 7.06 12.08 7.17
CA GLU A 60 7.36 10.83 7.85
C GLU A 60 7.29 10.98 9.38
N LEU A 61 7.23 9.86 10.11
CA LEU A 61 7.32 9.85 11.57
C LEU A 61 8.62 10.50 12.12
N SER A 62 9.68 10.52 11.30
CA SER A 62 10.94 11.19 11.60
C SER A 62 10.86 12.73 11.57
N GLY A 63 9.76 13.28 11.03
CA GLY A 63 9.61 14.70 10.73
C GLY A 63 10.18 15.12 9.37
N GLU A 64 10.77 14.20 8.60
CA GLU A 64 11.24 14.50 7.25
C GLU A 64 10.07 14.70 6.29
N GLN A 65 10.08 15.82 5.56
CA GLN A 65 9.14 16.05 4.47
C GLN A 65 9.59 15.27 3.24
N VAL A 66 8.67 14.54 2.63
CA VAL A 66 8.89 13.73 1.44
C VAL A 66 7.95 14.15 0.32
N HIS A 67 8.23 13.69 -0.90
CA HIS A 67 7.38 13.90 -2.06
C HIS A 67 7.02 12.56 -2.70
N VAL A 68 5.86 12.51 -3.34
CA VAL A 68 5.47 11.35 -4.13
C VAL A 68 6.33 11.30 -5.39
N HIS A 69 6.94 10.14 -5.64
CA HIS A 69 7.72 9.93 -6.86
C HIS A 69 6.84 10.12 -8.12
N PRO A 70 7.31 10.78 -9.19
CA PRO A 70 6.50 11.07 -10.38
C PRO A 70 5.90 9.85 -11.09
N GLN A 71 6.53 8.67 -10.94
CA GLN A 71 6.02 7.41 -11.50
C GLN A 71 4.96 6.73 -10.63
N SER A 72 4.67 7.26 -9.44
CA SER A 72 3.60 6.74 -8.60
C SER A 72 2.25 7.08 -9.20
N ALA A 73 1.27 6.18 -9.04
CA ALA A 73 -0.11 6.45 -9.41
C ALA A 73 -0.72 7.63 -8.63
N CYS A 74 -0.14 8.01 -7.49
CA CYS A 74 -0.58 9.14 -6.67
C CYS A 74 0.15 10.45 -7.00
N ALA A 75 1.01 10.49 -8.02
CA ALA A 75 1.74 11.70 -8.38
C ALA A 75 0.77 12.83 -8.80
N GLY A 76 0.80 13.96 -8.07
CA GLY A 76 -0.05 15.13 -8.34
C GLY A 76 -1.52 15.00 -7.91
N CYS A 77 -1.95 13.82 -7.46
CA CYS A 77 -3.35 13.52 -7.17
C CYS A 77 -3.48 12.72 -5.86
N ILE A 78 -3.04 13.30 -4.74
CA ILE A 78 -3.32 12.73 -3.42
C ILE A 78 -4.72 13.20 -2.99
N PRO A 79 -5.67 12.29 -2.75
CA PRO A 79 -7.00 12.68 -2.29
C PRO A 79 -6.93 13.37 -0.91
N TYR A 80 -7.67 14.47 -0.74
CA TYR A 80 -7.68 15.25 0.51
C TYR A 80 -8.26 14.50 1.70
N ASP A 81 -9.04 13.45 1.47
CA ASP A 81 -9.64 12.60 2.50
C ASP A 81 -8.66 11.56 3.07
N TRP A 82 -7.43 11.48 2.54
CA TRP A 82 -6.42 10.55 3.03
C TRP A 82 -5.54 11.21 4.08
N SER A 83 -5.44 10.62 5.27
CA SER A 83 -4.56 11.09 6.34
C SER A 83 -3.20 10.38 6.37
N LEU A 84 -3.10 9.20 5.75
CA LEU A 84 -1.94 8.32 5.81
C LEU A 84 -1.66 7.66 4.45
N LEU A 85 -0.38 7.57 4.13
CA LEU A 85 0.15 6.82 3.00
C LEU A 85 1.19 5.82 3.49
N VAL A 86 1.31 4.70 2.78
CA VAL A 86 2.34 3.68 3.03
C VAL A 86 3.20 3.50 1.80
N TYR A 87 4.49 3.23 1.99
CA TYR A 87 5.42 3.07 0.88
C TYR A 87 6.33 1.86 1.08
N HIS A 88 6.72 1.23 -0.04
CA HIS A 88 7.70 0.14 -0.03
C HIS A 88 9.13 0.65 -0.24
N ARG A 89 9.29 1.68 -1.09
CA ARG A 89 10.61 2.19 -1.49
C ARG A 89 10.67 3.71 -1.40
N LYS A 90 11.70 4.21 -0.73
CA LYS A 90 12.11 5.62 -0.72
C LYS A 90 13.41 5.75 -1.50
N SER A 91 13.50 6.77 -2.33
CA SER A 91 14.71 7.14 -3.06
C SER A 91 15.09 8.55 -2.66
N ARG A 92 16.38 8.77 -2.38
CA ARG A 92 16.90 10.10 -2.10
C ARG A 92 17.52 10.67 -3.38
N THR A 93 16.97 11.76 -3.88
CA THR A 93 17.52 12.50 -5.02
C THR A 93 17.95 13.89 -4.54
N ASN A 94 19.16 14.32 -4.92
CA ASN A 94 19.67 15.67 -4.64
C ASN A 94 19.25 16.70 -5.72
N LYS A 95 18.19 16.40 -6.47
CA LYS A 95 17.66 17.25 -7.54
C LYS A 95 16.20 17.53 -7.25
#